data_AF-A0A2N3AM94-F1
#
_entry.id   AF-A0A2N3AM94-F1
#
_cell.length_a   1.000
_cell.length_b   1.000
_cell.length_c   1.000
_cell.angle_alpha   90.00
_cell.angle_beta   90.00
_cell.angle_gamma   90.00
#
_symmetry.space_group_name_H-M   'P 1'
#
loop_
_entity.id
_entity.type
_entity.pdbx_description
1 polymer ?
#
loop_
_entity_poly.entity_id
_entity_poly.type
_entity_poly.pdbx_seq_one_letter_code
_entity_poly.pdbx_strand_id
1 'polypeptide(L)' 'MGIDADAINNKIYLKPMLPNWINKIDVKNLKIDNNRVDFVVIKEKGRIKLSDVKVEGNIELIILK' A
#
# COMPACT_ATOMS: atom_id res chain seq x y z
N MET A 1 2.04 -10.04 -0.52
CA MET A 1 1.80 -8.73 -1.17
C MET A 1 2.98 -7.77 -1.03
N GLY A 2 3.91 -7.99 -0.09
CA GLY A 2 5.02 -7.05 0.14
C GLY A 2 4.51 -5.77 0.81
N ILE A 3 3.74 -5.93 1.88
CA ILE A 3 3.27 -4.84 2.73
C ILE A 3 3.88 -5.13 4.09
N ASP A 4 4.66 -4.19 4.60
CA ASP A 4 5.25 -4.25 5.93
C ASP A 4 4.79 -3.02 6.73
N ALA A 5 4.44 -3.23 7.99
CA ALA A 5 3.77 -2.25 8.83
C ALA A 5 4.60 -2.02 10.09
N ASP A 6 5.14 -0.82 10.22
CA ASP A 6 5.82 -0.34 11.42
C ASP A 6 4.86 0.54 12.22
N ALA A 7 4.16 -0.09 13.15
CA ALA A 7 3.21 0.59 14.03
C ALA A 7 3.91 1.53 15.03
N ILE A 8 5.19 1.31 15.35
CA ILE A 8 5.93 2.16 16.30
C ILE A 8 6.23 3.52 15.67
N ASN A 9 6.62 3.51 14.39
CA ASN A 9 6.98 4.72 13.65
C ASN A 9 5.85 5.25 12.76
N ASN A 10 4.66 4.65 12.82
CA ASN A 10 3.52 4.94 11.94
C ASN A 10 3.93 4.95 10.46
N LYS A 11 4.54 3.85 9.99
CA LYS A 11 4.97 3.69 8.60
C LYS A 11 4.44 2.40 8.00
N ILE A 12 4.03 2.48 6.74
CA ILE A 12 3.77 1.32 5.89
C ILE A 12 4.80 1.32 4.78
N TYR A 13 5.54 0.22 4.66
CA TYR A 13 6.46 -0.02 3.56
C TYR A 13 5.80 -0.94 2.54
N LEU A 14 5.73 -0.49 1.30
CA LEU A 14 5.12 -1.20 0.19
C LEU A 14 6.21 -1.62 -0.80
N LYS A 15 6.44 -2.92 -0.88
CA LYS A 15 7.20 -3.61 -1.93
C LYS A 15 6.27 -4.52 -2.75
N PRO A 16 5.30 -3.96 -3.49
CA PRO A 16 4.28 -4.73 -4.17
C PRO A 16 4.88 -5.65 -5.23
N MET A 17 4.73 -6.95 -5.02
CA MET A 17 5.07 -7.98 -6.01
C MET A 17 3.77 -8.63 -6.49
N LEU A 18 3.36 -8.28 -7.70
CA LEU A 18 2.14 -8.79 -8.32
C LEU A 18 2.47 -9.85 -9.38
N PRO A 19 1.83 -11.04 -9.32
CA PRO A 19 1.88 -12.03 -10.39
C PRO A 19 1.48 -11.42 -11.75
N ASN A 20 1.90 -12.04 -12.86
CA ASN A 20 1.61 -11.50 -14.20
C ASN A 20 0.13 -11.49 -14.58
N TRP A 21 -0.69 -12.29 -13.90
CA TRP A 21 -2.14 -12.33 -14.11
C TRP A 21 -2.92 -11.29 -13.29
N ILE A 22 -2.29 -10.61 -12.32
CA ILE A 22 -2.91 -9.53 -11.54
C ILE A 22 -2.39 -8.18 -12.02
N ASN A 23 -3.32 -7.32 -12.46
CA ASN A 23 -3.02 -5.94 -12.85
C ASN A 23 -3.48 -4.89 -11.83
N LYS A 24 -4.38 -5.26 -10.90
CA LYS A 24 -4.96 -4.35 -9.92
C LYS A 24 -5.27 -5.07 -8.61
N ILE A 25 -4.96 -4.43 -7.49
CA ILE A 25 -5.42 -4.82 -6.14
C ILE A 25 -5.98 -3.59 -5.45
N ASP A 26 -7.21 -3.67 -4.98
CA ASP A 26 -7.80 -2.68 -4.09
C ASP A 26 -7.53 -3.09 -2.63
N VAL A 27 -6.77 -2.28 -1.90
CA VAL A 27 -6.54 -2.43 -0.46
C VAL A 27 -7.45 -1.44 0.25
N LYS A 28 -8.36 -1.95 1.08
CA LYS A 28 -9.33 -1.16 1.82
C LYS A 28 -9.28 -1.48 3.30
N ASN A 29 -9.46 -0.46 4.13
CA ASN A 29 -9.51 -0.50 5.57
C ASN A 29 -8.28 -1.19 6.19
N LEU A 30 -7.08 -0.94 5.63
CA LEU A 30 -5.83 -1.40 6.24
C LEU A 30 -5.64 -0.62 7.55
N LYS A 31 -5.83 -1.31 8.67
CA LYS A 31 -5.74 -0.72 10.01
C LYS A 31 -4.37 -0.99 10.63
N ILE A 32 -3.69 0.06 11.08
CA ILE A 32 -2.45 -0.01 11.84
C ILE A 32 -2.59 0.90 13.05
N ASP A 33 -2.66 0.29 14.22
CA ASP A 33 -3.04 0.97 15.46
C ASP A 33 -4.35 1.78 15.27
N ASN A 34 -4.33 3.10 15.48
CA ASN A 34 -5.47 3.98 15.29
C ASN A 34 -5.58 4.58 13.88
N ASN A 35 -4.67 4.22 12.97
CA ASN A 35 -4.66 4.71 11.60
C ASN A 35 -5.39 3.76 10.66
N ARG A 36 -5.96 4.31 9.59
CA ARG A 36 -6.54 3.56 8.48
C ARG A 36 -6.02 4.06 7.15
N VAL A 37 -5.85 3.12 6.23
CA VAL A 37 -5.36 3.41 4.90
C VAL A 37 -6.14 2.61 3.86
N ASP A 38 -6.53 3.31 2.80
CA ASP A 38 -7.02 2.73 1.55
C ASP A 38 -6.05 3.10 0.44
N PHE A 39 -5.76 2.18 -0.48
CA PHE A 39 -5.05 2.46 -1.72
C PHE A 39 -5.28 1.38 -2.75
N VAL A 40 -5.00 1.70 -4.00
CA VAL A 40 -5.05 0.77 -5.10
C VAL A 40 -3.64 0.55 -5.63
N VAL A 41 -3.23 -0.71 -5.74
CA VAL A 41 -1.98 -1.10 -6.41
C VAL A 41 -2.31 -1.44 -7.86
N ILE A 42 -1.70 -0.73 -8.80
CA ILE A 42 -1.88 -0.97 -10.25
C ILE A 42 -0.54 -1.39 -10.85
N LYS A 43 -0.54 -2.52 -11.58
CA LYS A 43 0.56 -2.96 -12.43
C LYS A 43 0.24 -2.58 -13.88
N GLU A 44 1.04 -1.68 -14.44
CA GLU A 44 0.88 -1.20 -15.81
C GLU A 44 2.25 -1.21 -16.50
N LYS A 45 2.35 -1.90 -17.65
CA LYS A 45 3.59 -1.97 -18.46
C LYS A 45 4.83 -2.37 -17.62
N GLY A 46 4.65 -3.32 -16.70
CA GLY A 46 5.72 -3.83 -15.83
C GLY A 46 6.09 -2.90 -14.65
N ARG A 47 5.40 -1.79 -14.46
CA ARG A 47 5.61 -0.86 -13.34
C ARG A 47 4.48 -0.98 -12.34
N ILE A 48 4.80 -0.89 -11.05
CA ILE A 48 3.79 -0.75 -9.99
C ILE A 48 3.58 0.72 -9.66
N LYS A 49 2.33 1.11 -9.50
CA LYS A 49 1.89 2.44 -9.06
C LYS A 49 0.87 2.28 -7.94
N LEU A 50 0.76 3.31 -7.10
CA LEU A 50 -0.37 3.49 -6.19
C LEU A 50 -1.32 4.55 -6.74
N SER A 51 -2.62 4.30 -6.65
CA SER A 51 -3.67 5.28 -6.89
C SER A 51 -4.66 5.29 -5.73
N ASP A 52 -5.50 6.33 -5.70
CA ASP A 52 -6.63 6.45 -4.76
C ASP A 52 -6.21 6.28 -3.30
N VAL A 53 -5.03 6.81 -2.95
CA VAL A 53 -4.49 6.74 -1.59
C VAL A 53 -5.30 7.64 -0.68
N LYS A 54 -5.97 7.03 0.30
CA LYS A 54 -6.67 7.74 1.38
C LYS A 54 -6.06 7.31 2.71
N VAL A 55 -5.61 8.30 3.48
CA VAL A 55 -5.03 8.09 4.80
C VAL A 55 -5.91 8.76 5.84
N GLU A 56 -6.32 8.02 6.86
CA GLU A 56 -6.98 8.52 8.05
C GLU A 56 -6.06 8.29 9.26
N GLY A 57 -5.67 9.38 9.92
CA GLY A 57 -4.68 9.36 11.00
C GLY A 57 -3.32 9.91 10.56
N ASN A 58 -2.28 9.61 11.32
CA ASN A 58 -0.92 10.10 11.11
C ASN A 58 0.01 8.93 10.76
N ILE A 59 -0.11 8.42 9.53
CA ILE A 59 0.68 7.29 9.03
C ILE A 59 1.28 7.62 7.66
N GLU A 60 2.55 7.27 7.47
CA GLU A 60 3.26 7.47 6.21
C GLU A 60 3.20 6.20 5.35
N LEU A 61 2.95 6.38 4.06
CA LEU A 61 2.95 5.31 3.07
C LEU A 61 4.20 5.43 2.19
N ILE A 62 5.10 4.44 2.26
CA ILE A 62 6.40 4.47 1.59
C ILE A 62 6.46 3.35 0.56
N ILE A 63 6.58 3.70 -0.72
CA ILE A 63 6.82 2.73 -1.80
C ILE A 63 8.32 2.48 -1.90
N LEU A 64 8.73 1.24 -1.71
CA LEU A 64 10.10 0.77 -1.93
C LEU A 64 10.29 0.41 -3.42
N LYS A 65 11.41 0.87 -3.99
CA LYS A 65 11.80 0.58 -5.38
C LYS A 65 12.32 -0.85 -5.54
#